data_AF-A0A2A6PE17-F1
#
_entry.id   AF-A0A2A6PE17-F1
#
_cell.length_a   1.000
_cell.length_b   1.000
_cell.length_c   1.000
_cell.angle_alpha   90.00
_cell.angle_beta   90.00
_cell.angle_gamma   90.00
#
_symmetry.space_group_name_H-M   'P 1'
#
loop_
_entity.id
_entity.type
_entity.pdbx_description
1 polymer ?
#
loop_
_entity_poly.entity_id
_entity_poly.type
_entity_poly.pdbx_seq_one_letter_code
_entity_poly.pdbx_strand_id
1 'polypeptide(L)'
;MGWIRIAGKSLEFTGKIVQSASFEDWALSKGEQIVNEFAQKRTIAFFGKKKAAKKEIWQDLVNVSRKPALFAVINDLAKSYERTILLVANAVQSNQYLADGHTYAVPTTAVNSLHRAIVESRLSKSDEFRELKGGAELQSFFYDEFVAQLDSAFQLLRPSASDPLKLSDSWYAVGSNVDYDWRYTNETWKGYLFLHGRSSHYVEPSKDRNRLEKIAKQITSLELTLGTFSKEEKLAFVAEWIRVRDRILSGEKVSDAPALVQ
;
A
#
# COMPACT_ATOMS: atom_id res chain seq x y z
N MET A 1 -5.44 -16.94 7.20
CA MET A 1 -5.29 -16.58 5.77
C MET A 1 -5.90 -15.20 5.60
N GLY A 2 -5.13 -14.23 5.09
CA GLY A 2 -5.60 -12.85 4.85
C GLY A 2 -6.23 -12.68 3.46
N TRP A 3 -6.52 -11.43 3.08
CA TRP A 3 -7.13 -11.12 1.78
C TRP A 3 -6.16 -11.34 0.63
N ILE A 4 -4.88 -11.07 0.89
CA ILE A 4 -3.76 -11.18 -0.02
C ILE A 4 -2.94 -12.42 0.34
N ARG A 5 -2.45 -13.13 -0.68
CA ARG A 5 -1.44 -14.18 -0.54
C ARG A 5 -0.20 -13.82 -1.33
N ILE A 6 0.93 -14.35 -0.86
CA ILE A 6 2.20 -14.31 -1.59
C ILE A 6 2.24 -15.51 -2.54
N ALA A 7 2.42 -15.25 -3.84
CA ALA A 7 2.65 -16.24 -4.86
C ALA A 7 4.04 -16.01 -5.47
N GLY A 8 5.04 -16.75 -4.99
CA GLY A 8 6.44 -16.50 -5.32
C GLY A 8 6.88 -15.14 -4.78
N LYS A 9 7.24 -14.22 -5.69
CA LYS A 9 7.61 -12.83 -5.38
C LYS A 9 6.49 -11.82 -5.65
N SER A 10 5.26 -12.29 -5.93
CA SER A 10 4.11 -11.44 -6.29
C SER A 10 2.98 -11.52 -5.26
N LEU A 11 2.14 -10.48 -5.23
CA LEU A 11 0.94 -10.40 -4.41
C LEU A 11 -0.31 -10.76 -5.23
N GLU A 12 -1.14 -11.64 -4.69
CA GLU A 12 -2.39 -12.05 -5.35
C GLU A 12 -3.58 -11.96 -4.40
N PHE A 13 -4.71 -11.49 -4.93
CA PHE A 13 -5.96 -11.50 -4.19
C PHE A 13 -6.50 -12.93 -4.09
N THR A 14 -6.88 -13.36 -2.88
CA THR A 14 -7.30 -14.73 -2.62
C THR A 14 -8.77 -15.01 -3.00
N GLY A 15 -9.56 -13.98 -3.26
CA GLY A 15 -11.03 -14.09 -3.40
C GLY A 15 -11.75 -14.32 -2.06
N LYS A 16 -11.00 -14.25 -0.95
CA LYS A 16 -11.51 -14.39 0.40
C LYS A 16 -11.26 -13.11 1.17
N ILE A 17 -12.34 -12.38 1.45
CA ILE A 17 -12.33 -11.27 2.40
C ILE A 17 -12.70 -11.86 3.76
N VAL A 18 -11.71 -12.02 4.64
CA VAL A 18 -11.91 -12.49 6.01
C VAL A 18 -12.23 -11.28 6.88
N GLN A 19 -13.25 -11.40 7.75
CA GLN A 19 -13.68 -10.30 8.61
C GLN A 19 -12.56 -9.95 9.58
N SER A 20 -12.03 -8.73 9.44
CA SER A 20 -10.97 -8.19 10.28
C SER A 20 -11.56 -7.53 11.53
N ALA A 21 -10.73 -7.38 12.57
CA ALA A 21 -11.10 -6.57 13.74
C ALA A 21 -11.40 -5.11 13.33
N SER A 22 -10.68 -4.59 12.33
CA SER A 22 -10.89 -3.24 11.79
C SER A 22 -12.30 -3.02 11.23
N PHE A 23 -12.99 -4.06 10.75
CA PHE A 23 -14.40 -3.93 10.34
C PHE A 23 -15.33 -3.72 11.55
N GLU A 24 -15.06 -4.38 12.67
CA GLU A 24 -15.84 -4.15 13.90
C GLU A 24 -15.64 -2.73 14.42
N ASP A 25 -14.41 -2.22 14.39
CA ASP A 25 -14.09 -0.84 14.77
C ASP A 25 -14.74 0.18 13.83
N TRP A 26 -14.71 -0.08 12.52
CA TRP A 26 -15.43 0.71 11.52
C TRP A 26 -16.94 0.73 11.82
N ALA A 27 -17.54 -0.43 12.07
CA ALA A 27 -18.97 -0.57 12.30
C ALA A 27 -19.45 0.08 13.61
N LEU A 28 -18.54 0.34 14.55
CA LEU A 28 -18.79 1.07 15.80
C LEU A 28 -18.48 2.57 15.71
N SER A 29 -17.86 3.01 14.61
CA SER A 29 -17.49 4.42 14.38
C SER A 29 -18.14 4.93 13.09
N LYS A 30 -17.39 5.01 11.99
CA LYS A 30 -17.83 5.55 10.70
C LYS A 30 -19.07 4.83 10.14
N GLY A 31 -19.19 3.53 10.38
CA GLY A 31 -20.29 2.69 9.92
C GLY A 31 -21.50 2.62 10.86
N GLU A 32 -21.48 3.29 12.04
CA GLU A 32 -22.51 3.10 13.06
C GLU A 32 -23.91 3.44 12.55
N GLN A 33 -24.06 4.60 11.88
CA GLN A 33 -25.35 5.04 11.35
C GLN A 33 -25.93 4.03 10.36
N ILE A 34 -25.11 3.57 9.41
CA ILE A 34 -25.49 2.59 8.38
C ILE A 34 -25.94 1.28 9.05
N VAL A 35 -25.18 0.79 10.03
CA VAL A 35 -25.53 -0.42 10.78
C VAL A 35 -26.86 -0.25 11.51
N ASN A 36 -27.11 0.91 12.10
CA ASN A 36 -28.36 1.21 12.80
C ASN A 36 -29.56 1.25 11.84
N GLU A 37 -29.42 1.86 10.67
CA GLU A 37 -30.46 1.90 9.63
C GLU A 37 -30.84 0.49 9.15
N PHE A 38 -29.85 -0.37 8.88
CA PHE A 38 -30.10 -1.76 8.52
C PHE A 38 -30.71 -2.57 9.67
N ALA A 39 -30.30 -2.28 10.92
CA ALA A 39 -30.86 -2.93 12.10
C ALA A 39 -32.35 -2.56 12.31
N GLN A 40 -32.73 -1.30 12.06
CA GLN A 40 -34.12 -0.82 12.23
C GLN A 40 -35.09 -1.46 11.23
N LYS A 41 -34.66 -1.73 10.00
CA LYS A 41 -35.45 -2.42 8.96
C LYS A 41 -35.82 -3.87 9.32
N ARG A 42 -35.23 -4.45 10.37
CA ARG A 42 -35.48 -5.83 10.79
C ARG A 42 -36.62 -5.91 11.81
N THR A 43 -37.69 -6.59 11.44
CA THR A 43 -38.93 -6.71 12.23
C THR A 43 -38.87 -7.75 13.36
N ILE A 44 -38.05 -8.82 13.28
CA ILE A 44 -38.31 -10.04 14.08
C ILE A 44 -37.25 -10.39 15.17
N ALA A 45 -36.14 -9.65 15.33
CA ALA A 45 -35.11 -10.02 16.34
C ALA A 45 -34.93 -8.94 17.43
N PHE A 46 -35.53 -9.07 18.61
CA PHE A 46 -35.37 -8.07 19.68
C PHE A 46 -33.93 -8.02 20.24
N PHE A 47 -33.18 -9.13 20.15
CA PHE A 47 -31.76 -9.21 20.49
C PHE A 47 -30.92 -9.51 19.24
N GLY A 48 -29.84 -8.74 19.04
CA GLY A 48 -28.86 -9.02 17.98
C GLY A 48 -29.11 -8.37 16.60
N LYS A 49 -30.04 -7.42 16.45
CA LYS A 49 -30.27 -6.72 15.15
C LYS A 49 -29.01 -6.10 14.58
N LYS A 50 -28.22 -5.38 15.41
CA LYS A 50 -26.95 -4.77 14.97
C LYS A 50 -25.95 -5.84 14.50
N LYS A 51 -25.86 -6.98 15.19
CA LYS A 51 -24.98 -8.09 14.78
C LYS A 51 -25.41 -8.68 13.43
N ALA A 52 -26.72 -8.85 13.23
CA ALA A 52 -27.27 -9.32 11.96
C ALA A 52 -27.04 -8.31 10.82
N ALA A 53 -27.21 -7.02 11.07
CA ALA A 53 -26.93 -5.95 10.12
C ALA A 53 -25.43 -5.92 9.72
N LYS A 54 -24.52 -5.95 10.71
CA LYS A 54 -23.07 -6.05 10.46
C LYS A 54 -22.72 -7.26 9.60
N LYS A 55 -23.26 -8.43 9.93
CA LYS A 55 -23.07 -9.65 9.15
C LYS A 55 -23.58 -9.51 7.71
N GLU A 56 -24.75 -8.90 7.53
CA GLU A 56 -25.33 -8.70 6.19
C GLU A 56 -24.47 -7.76 5.34
N ILE A 57 -24.07 -6.61 5.89
CA ILE A 57 -23.20 -5.64 5.23
C ILE A 57 -21.87 -6.30 4.84
N TRP A 58 -21.27 -7.08 5.75
CA TRP A 58 -20.05 -7.82 5.48
C TRP A 58 -20.21 -8.86 4.38
N GLN A 59 -21.28 -9.65 4.43
CA GLN A 59 -21.55 -10.69 3.41
C GLN A 59 -21.81 -10.09 2.04
N ASP A 60 -22.43 -8.91 1.97
CA ASP A 60 -22.61 -8.16 0.73
C ASP A 60 -21.26 -7.85 0.06
N LEU A 61 -20.31 -7.28 0.82
CA LEU A 61 -18.95 -7.04 0.36
C LEU A 61 -18.25 -8.32 -0.11
N VAL A 62 -18.33 -9.40 0.69
CA VAL A 62 -17.75 -10.70 0.34
C VAL A 62 -18.33 -11.23 -0.97
N ASN A 63 -19.65 -11.15 -1.15
CA ASN A 63 -20.33 -11.65 -2.34
C ASN A 63 -19.97 -10.82 -3.58
N VAL A 64 -19.98 -9.50 -3.47
CA VAL A 64 -19.61 -8.59 -4.55
C VAL A 64 -18.16 -8.82 -4.98
N SER A 65 -17.22 -8.95 -4.03
CA SER A 65 -15.79 -9.18 -4.34
C SER A 65 -15.49 -10.48 -5.10
N ARG A 66 -16.43 -11.42 -5.11
CA ARG A 66 -16.32 -12.71 -5.81
C ARG A 66 -16.91 -12.70 -7.22
N LYS A 67 -17.60 -11.63 -7.62
CA LYS A 67 -18.09 -11.49 -8.99
C LYS A 67 -16.89 -11.50 -9.95
N PRO A 68 -16.91 -12.29 -11.04
CA PRO A 68 -15.72 -12.51 -11.87
C PRO A 68 -15.02 -11.24 -12.37
N ALA A 69 -15.81 -10.26 -12.83
CA ALA A 69 -15.29 -8.98 -13.33
C ALA A 69 -14.58 -8.19 -12.22
N LEU A 70 -15.23 -8.02 -11.06
CA LEU A 70 -14.65 -7.29 -9.94
C LEU A 70 -13.46 -8.04 -9.32
N PHE A 71 -13.53 -9.36 -9.21
CA PHE A 71 -12.42 -10.19 -8.74
C PHE A 71 -11.17 -9.97 -9.61
N ALA A 72 -11.33 -9.97 -10.94
CA ALA A 72 -10.23 -9.72 -11.86
C ALA A 72 -9.60 -8.33 -11.64
N VAL A 73 -10.43 -7.30 -11.44
CA VAL A 73 -9.96 -5.94 -11.14
C VAL A 73 -9.22 -5.88 -9.81
N ILE A 74 -9.76 -6.46 -8.74
CA ILE A 74 -9.10 -6.47 -7.40
C ILE A 74 -7.78 -7.24 -7.48
N ASN A 75 -7.73 -8.35 -8.21
CA ASN A 75 -6.51 -9.13 -8.37
C ASN A 75 -5.45 -8.38 -9.20
N ASP A 76 -5.85 -7.68 -10.27
CA ASP A 76 -4.96 -6.80 -11.03
C ASP A 76 -4.41 -5.66 -10.16
N LEU A 77 -5.26 -5.05 -9.32
CA LEU A 77 -4.85 -4.04 -8.35
C LEU A 77 -3.81 -4.60 -7.37
N ALA A 78 -4.04 -5.81 -6.82
CA ALA A 78 -3.06 -6.47 -5.94
C ALA A 78 -1.70 -6.67 -6.62
N LYS A 79 -1.70 -7.13 -7.88
CA LYS A 79 -0.48 -7.31 -8.68
C LYS A 79 0.22 -5.99 -9.04
N SER A 80 -0.52 -4.89 -9.07
CA SER A 80 0.01 -3.57 -9.41
C SER A 80 0.66 -2.82 -8.24
N TYR A 81 0.65 -3.39 -7.03
CA TYR A 81 1.24 -2.76 -5.85
C TYR A 81 2.74 -2.46 -6.04
N GLU A 82 3.51 -3.42 -6.57
CA GLU A 82 4.94 -3.22 -6.91
C GLU A 82 5.16 -2.09 -7.93
N ARG A 83 4.25 -1.96 -8.92
CA ARG A 83 4.29 -0.86 -9.88
C ARG A 83 4.07 0.48 -9.20
N THR A 84 3.26 0.52 -8.15
CA THR A 84 3.03 1.75 -7.37
C THR A 84 4.29 2.16 -6.61
N ILE A 85 5.00 1.19 -6.00
CA ILE A 85 6.31 1.44 -5.39
C ILE A 85 7.29 2.01 -6.42
N LEU A 86 7.32 1.43 -7.62
CA LEU A 86 8.17 1.89 -8.73
C LEU A 86 7.81 3.30 -9.20
N LEU A 87 6.52 3.65 -9.29
CA LEU A 87 6.08 5.00 -9.65
C LEU A 87 6.58 6.04 -8.65
N VAL A 88 6.45 5.74 -7.34
CA VAL A 88 6.98 6.61 -6.28
C VAL A 88 8.50 6.72 -6.37
N ALA A 89 9.20 5.61 -6.57
CA ALA A 89 10.66 5.59 -6.69
C ALA A 89 11.17 6.43 -7.87
N ASN A 90 10.51 6.32 -9.04
CA ASN A 90 10.90 7.04 -10.25
C ASN A 90 10.57 8.52 -10.22
N ALA A 91 9.53 8.92 -9.46
CA ALA A 91 9.13 10.32 -9.37
C ALA A 91 10.07 11.15 -8.49
N VAL A 92 10.96 10.50 -7.74
CA VAL A 92 12.07 11.16 -7.06
C VAL A 92 13.11 11.54 -8.11
N GLN A 93 13.33 12.85 -8.27
CA GLN A 93 14.45 13.36 -9.05
C GLN A 93 15.77 12.92 -8.39
N SER A 94 16.32 11.82 -8.90
CA SER A 94 17.63 11.25 -8.58
C SER A 94 18.83 12.18 -8.87
N ASN A 95 18.55 13.40 -9.32
CA ASN A 95 19.46 14.37 -9.90
C ASN A 95 20.47 14.94 -8.88
N GLN A 96 20.24 14.80 -7.58
CA GLN A 96 21.15 15.39 -6.59
C GLN A 96 22.27 14.48 -6.12
N TYR A 97 22.24 13.16 -6.34
CA TYR A 97 23.25 12.28 -5.72
C TYR A 97 23.67 11.04 -6.51
N LEU A 98 23.28 10.81 -7.78
CA LEU A 98 23.69 9.60 -8.53
C LEU A 98 25.16 9.58 -8.98
N ALA A 99 26.08 9.34 -8.05
CA ALA A 99 27.35 8.67 -8.33
C ALA A 99 27.34 7.33 -7.57
N ASP A 100 27.21 6.22 -8.31
CA ASP A 100 27.10 4.82 -7.84
C ASP A 100 25.92 4.48 -6.91
N GLY A 101 24.88 3.85 -7.47
CA GLY A 101 23.89 3.02 -6.77
C GLY A 101 23.42 3.52 -5.40
N HIS A 102 22.32 4.26 -5.36
CA HIS A 102 21.83 4.90 -4.14
C HIS A 102 20.67 4.13 -3.54
N THR A 103 20.69 4.03 -2.22
CA THR A 103 19.59 3.49 -1.42
C THR A 103 18.80 4.66 -0.84
N TYR A 104 17.48 4.59 -0.97
CA TYR A 104 16.54 5.61 -0.53
C TYR A 104 15.59 5.03 0.49
N ALA A 105 15.25 5.79 1.53
CA ALA A 105 14.14 5.47 2.40
C ALA A 105 12.85 6.08 1.84
N VAL A 106 11.82 5.26 1.63
CA VAL A 106 10.53 5.67 1.08
C VAL A 106 9.44 5.39 2.11
N PRO A 107 8.76 6.41 2.66
CA PRO A 107 7.63 6.20 3.57
C PRO A 107 6.56 5.32 2.93
N THR A 108 6.09 4.31 3.64
CA THR A 108 4.95 3.48 3.19
C THR A 108 3.71 4.34 2.97
N THR A 109 3.55 5.42 3.73
CA THR A 109 2.45 6.38 3.58
C THR A 109 2.35 6.94 2.16
N ALA A 110 3.48 7.21 1.49
CA ALA A 110 3.49 7.75 0.13
C ALA A 110 3.03 6.70 -0.90
N VAL A 111 3.49 5.46 -0.73
CA VAL A 111 3.10 4.33 -1.58
C VAL A 111 1.62 3.98 -1.36
N ASN A 112 1.21 3.86 -0.10
CA ASN A 112 -0.11 3.40 0.30
C ASN A 112 -1.19 4.42 -0.04
N SER A 113 -0.95 5.72 0.16
CA SER A 113 -1.90 6.76 -0.28
C SER A 113 -2.07 6.77 -1.79
N LEU A 114 -0.97 6.67 -2.55
CA LEU A 114 -1.02 6.59 -4.00
C LEU A 114 -1.82 5.35 -4.43
N HIS A 115 -1.51 4.18 -3.85
CA HIS A 115 -2.20 2.95 -4.19
C HIS A 115 -3.68 2.99 -3.83
N ARG A 116 -4.04 3.55 -2.67
CA ARG A 116 -5.41 3.77 -2.24
C ARG A 116 -6.18 4.59 -3.28
N ALA A 117 -5.61 5.69 -3.76
CA ALA A 117 -6.23 6.52 -4.79
C ALA A 117 -6.39 5.78 -6.13
N ILE A 118 -5.43 4.94 -6.51
CA ILE A 118 -5.54 4.06 -7.70
C ILE A 118 -6.69 3.06 -7.53
N VAL A 119 -6.76 2.41 -6.36
CA VAL A 119 -7.82 1.44 -6.02
C VAL A 119 -9.19 2.12 -6.07
N GLU A 120 -9.34 3.28 -5.43
CA GLU A 120 -10.57 4.08 -5.44
C GLU A 120 -10.99 4.47 -6.86
N SER A 121 -10.08 5.02 -7.66
CA SER A 121 -10.34 5.41 -9.06
C SER A 121 -10.78 4.25 -9.95
N ARG A 122 -10.28 3.04 -9.69
CA ARG A 122 -10.60 1.84 -10.46
C ARG A 122 -11.90 1.20 -10.00
N LEU A 123 -12.11 1.06 -8.71
CA LEU A 123 -13.27 0.37 -8.14
C LEU A 123 -14.53 1.25 -8.12
N SER A 124 -14.40 2.58 -8.01
CA SER A 124 -15.55 3.50 -8.10
C SER A 124 -16.26 3.46 -9.46
N LYS A 125 -15.63 2.89 -10.49
CA LYS A 125 -16.23 2.68 -11.82
C LYS A 125 -17.05 1.40 -11.93
N SER A 126 -17.00 0.50 -10.94
CA SER A 126 -17.80 -0.73 -10.92
C SER A 126 -19.17 -0.46 -10.32
N ASP A 127 -20.22 -0.74 -11.09
CA ASP A 127 -21.60 -0.63 -10.65
C ASP A 127 -21.84 -1.49 -9.39
N GLU A 128 -21.29 -2.70 -9.38
CA GLU A 128 -21.46 -3.64 -8.27
C GLU A 128 -20.81 -3.15 -6.98
N PHE A 129 -19.69 -2.43 -7.10
CA PHE A 129 -19.03 -1.85 -5.94
C PHE A 129 -19.75 -0.59 -5.44
N ARG A 130 -20.31 0.21 -6.35
CA ARG A 130 -21.12 1.40 -6.00
C ARG A 130 -22.41 1.05 -5.28
N GLU A 131 -23.02 -0.08 -5.62
CA GLU A 131 -24.29 -0.56 -5.07
C GLU A 131 -24.16 -1.31 -3.72
N LEU A 132 -22.95 -1.38 -3.14
CA LEU A 132 -22.75 -2.01 -1.84
C LEU A 132 -23.69 -1.44 -0.79
N LYS A 133 -24.30 -2.32 0.00
CA LYS A 133 -25.25 -1.96 1.09
C LYS A 133 -24.66 -1.00 2.12
N GLY A 134 -23.35 -1.05 2.32
CA GLY A 134 -22.64 -0.13 3.22
C GLY A 134 -22.27 1.23 2.62
N GLY A 135 -22.66 1.49 1.36
CA GLY A 135 -22.45 2.77 0.68
C GLY A 135 -20.97 3.19 0.60
N ALA A 136 -20.76 4.50 0.47
CA ALA A 136 -19.44 5.11 0.32
C ALA A 136 -18.51 4.85 1.52
N GLU A 137 -19.04 4.76 2.74
CA GLU A 137 -18.24 4.50 3.94
C GLU A 137 -17.64 3.09 3.94
N LEU A 138 -18.40 2.08 3.50
CA LEU A 138 -17.88 0.71 3.37
C LEU A 138 -16.89 0.61 2.20
N GLN A 139 -17.14 1.34 1.11
CA GLN A 139 -16.20 1.44 -0.02
C GLN A 139 -14.86 2.02 0.44
N SER A 140 -14.88 3.15 1.16
CA SER A 140 -13.67 3.77 1.72
C SER A 140 -12.96 2.83 2.68
N PHE A 141 -13.69 2.17 3.58
CA PHE A 141 -13.12 1.16 4.48
C PHE A 141 -12.41 0.05 3.69
N PHE A 142 -13.03 -0.47 2.64
CA PHE A 142 -12.42 -1.50 1.80
C PHE A 142 -11.13 -1.00 1.15
N TYR A 143 -11.08 0.24 0.64
CA TYR A 143 -9.86 0.79 0.04
C TYR A 143 -8.72 0.84 1.06
N ASP A 144 -8.99 1.34 2.25
CA ASP A 144 -8.00 1.44 3.34
C ASP A 144 -7.49 0.06 3.76
N GLU A 145 -8.41 -0.87 4.03
CA GLU A 145 -8.08 -2.22 4.50
C GLU A 145 -7.38 -3.02 3.41
N PHE A 146 -7.79 -2.92 2.14
CA PHE A 146 -7.15 -3.61 1.03
C PHE A 146 -5.67 -3.20 0.88
N VAL A 147 -5.38 -1.91 0.96
CA VAL A 147 -4.00 -1.39 0.92
C VAL A 147 -3.21 -1.85 2.14
N ALA A 148 -3.80 -1.83 3.34
CA ALA A 148 -3.15 -2.32 4.55
C ALA A 148 -2.79 -3.81 4.46
N GLN A 149 -3.67 -4.63 3.87
CA GLN A 149 -3.42 -6.05 3.61
C GLN A 149 -2.33 -6.27 2.56
N LEU A 150 -2.25 -5.42 1.52
CA LEU A 150 -1.18 -5.45 0.52
C LEU A 150 0.18 -5.11 1.12
N ASP A 151 0.26 -3.99 1.86
CA ASP A 151 1.49 -3.58 2.54
C ASP A 151 1.94 -4.69 3.50
N SER A 152 1.05 -5.16 4.38
CA SER A 152 1.37 -6.28 5.29
C SER A 152 1.90 -7.52 4.57
N ALA A 153 1.29 -7.90 3.44
CA ALA A 153 1.75 -9.03 2.64
C ALA A 153 3.10 -8.76 1.96
N PHE A 154 3.34 -7.53 1.50
CA PHE A 154 4.63 -7.11 0.95
C PHE A 154 5.74 -7.17 2.00
N GLN A 155 5.48 -6.70 3.22
CA GLN A 155 6.45 -6.74 4.33
C GLN A 155 6.83 -8.18 4.71
N LEU A 156 5.91 -9.15 4.55
CA LEU A 156 6.18 -10.57 4.77
C LEU A 156 7.15 -11.17 3.74
N LEU A 157 7.37 -10.52 2.59
CA LEU A 157 8.44 -10.90 1.65
C LEU A 157 9.83 -10.63 2.22
N ARG A 158 9.95 -9.79 3.26
CA ARG A 158 11.20 -9.45 3.96
C ARG A 158 12.35 -9.09 3.00
N PRO A 159 12.17 -8.08 2.13
CA PRO A 159 13.25 -7.65 1.25
C PRO A 159 14.49 -7.32 2.08
N SER A 160 15.66 -7.73 1.61
CA SER A 160 16.94 -7.48 2.29
C SER A 160 18.04 -7.22 1.27
N ALA A 161 19.18 -6.69 1.71
CA ALA A 161 20.33 -6.53 0.81
C ALA A 161 20.76 -7.88 0.21
N SER A 162 20.75 -8.95 1.02
CA SER A 162 21.14 -10.31 0.63
C SER A 162 20.10 -11.07 -0.21
N ASP A 163 18.82 -10.76 -0.03
CA ASP A 163 17.72 -11.27 -0.86
C ASP A 163 16.80 -10.10 -1.25
N PRO A 164 17.19 -9.32 -2.27
CA PRO A 164 16.42 -8.18 -2.68
C PRO A 164 15.22 -8.62 -3.52
N LEU A 165 14.15 -7.85 -3.39
CA LEU A 165 12.96 -7.99 -4.22
C LEU A 165 13.13 -7.09 -5.44
N LYS A 166 13.26 -7.69 -6.63
CA LYS A 166 13.36 -6.96 -7.89
C LYS A 166 12.00 -6.34 -8.22
N LEU A 167 11.95 -5.00 -8.36
CA LEU A 167 10.75 -4.26 -8.76
C LEU A 167 10.77 -3.92 -10.25
N SER A 168 11.97 -3.62 -10.78
CA SER A 168 12.23 -3.41 -12.20
C SER A 168 13.70 -3.73 -12.52
N ASP A 169 14.15 -3.48 -13.75
CA ASP A 169 15.57 -3.62 -14.08
C ASP A 169 16.48 -2.62 -13.36
N SER A 170 15.93 -1.45 -12.97
CA SER A 170 16.65 -0.37 -12.31
C SER A 170 16.38 -0.25 -10.81
N TRP A 171 15.35 -0.92 -10.27
CA TRP A 171 14.91 -0.76 -8.88
C TRP A 171 14.71 -2.08 -8.13
N TYR A 172 15.16 -2.08 -6.88
CA TYR A 172 15.07 -3.21 -5.97
C TYR A 172 14.60 -2.72 -4.59
N ALA A 173 13.69 -3.44 -3.94
CA ALA A 173 13.48 -3.28 -2.51
C ALA A 173 14.52 -4.13 -1.77
N VAL A 174 15.24 -3.50 -0.84
CA VAL A 174 16.42 -4.07 -0.15
C VAL A 174 16.30 -4.04 1.36
N GLY A 175 15.14 -3.64 1.89
CA GLY A 175 14.89 -3.53 3.32
C GLY A 175 13.55 -2.87 3.60
N SER A 176 13.08 -2.99 4.83
CA SER A 176 11.94 -2.24 5.33
C SER A 176 11.98 -2.13 6.85
N ASN A 177 11.28 -1.14 7.39
CA ASN A 177 11.01 -1.00 8.81
C ASN A 177 9.54 -0.64 8.99
N VAL A 178 8.75 -1.55 9.55
CA VAL A 178 7.29 -1.41 9.70
C VAL A 178 6.88 -0.62 10.94
N ASP A 179 7.75 -0.60 11.95
CA ASP A 179 7.47 -0.01 13.26
C ASP A 179 7.84 1.48 13.31
N TYR A 180 8.52 1.98 12.29
CA TYR A 180 8.93 3.37 12.24
C TYR A 180 7.72 4.30 12.18
N ASP A 181 7.54 5.09 13.23
CA ASP A 181 6.39 5.95 13.37
C ASP A 181 6.65 7.34 12.80
N TRP A 182 5.96 7.67 11.70
CA TRP A 182 5.97 8.99 11.12
C TRP A 182 5.16 10.01 11.94
N ARG A 183 4.27 9.52 12.83
CA ARG A 183 3.52 10.12 13.95
C ARG A 183 2.95 11.55 13.82
N TYR A 184 3.08 12.19 12.66
CA TYR A 184 2.81 13.62 12.48
C TYR A 184 2.07 13.93 11.17
N THR A 185 1.72 12.91 10.39
CA THR A 185 0.70 13.01 9.35
C THR A 185 -0.62 12.50 9.91
N ASN A 186 -1.77 13.00 9.42
CA ASN A 186 -3.07 12.37 9.66
C ASN A 186 -3.19 11.00 8.96
N GLU A 187 -2.10 10.50 8.38
CA GLU A 187 -2.06 9.24 7.66
C GLU A 187 -1.79 8.10 8.64
N THR A 188 -2.49 7.00 8.43
CA THR A 188 -2.50 5.84 9.33
C THR A 188 -1.34 4.89 9.09
N TRP A 189 -0.59 5.06 8.00
CA TRP A 189 0.44 4.13 7.59
C TRP A 189 1.80 4.45 8.21
N LYS A 190 2.38 3.44 8.86
CA LYS A 190 3.70 3.50 9.50
C LYS A 190 4.74 2.80 8.64
N GLY A 191 5.99 3.16 8.88
CA GLY A 191 7.13 2.47 8.33
C GLY A 191 7.65 3.04 7.01
N TYR A 192 8.72 2.44 6.53
CA TYR A 192 9.33 2.78 5.25
C TYR A 192 9.94 1.56 4.57
N LEU A 193 10.16 1.69 3.27
CA LEU A 193 10.89 0.75 2.43
C LEU A 193 12.26 1.33 2.09
N PHE A 194 13.28 0.48 2.04
CA PHE A 194 14.56 0.82 1.43
C PHE A 194 14.55 0.39 -0.03
N LEU A 195 14.65 1.36 -0.93
CA LEU A 195 14.71 1.13 -2.37
C LEU A 195 16.10 1.46 -2.90
N HIS A 196 16.70 0.55 -3.65
CA HIS A 196 18.01 0.74 -4.26
C HIS A 196 17.86 0.93 -5.77
N GLY A 197 18.24 2.12 -6.25
CA GLY A 197 18.25 2.50 -7.66
C GLY A 197 19.60 2.21 -8.32
N ARG A 198 19.60 1.79 -9.59
CA ARG A 198 20.82 1.34 -10.30
C ARG A 198 21.01 2.01 -11.66
N SER A 199 22.28 2.18 -12.05
CA SER A 199 22.66 2.25 -13.47
C SER A 199 22.75 0.82 -14.05
N SER A 200 22.56 0.71 -15.36
CA SER A 200 22.20 -0.46 -16.21
C SER A 200 23.02 -1.77 -16.12
N HIS A 201 23.92 -1.98 -15.15
CA HIS A 201 24.80 -3.16 -15.10
C HIS A 201 24.63 -3.97 -13.78
N TYR A 202 23.60 -4.83 -13.72
CA TYR A 202 23.39 -5.78 -12.60
C TYR A 202 24.00 -7.16 -12.91
N VAL A 203 25.03 -7.57 -12.16
CA VAL A 203 25.36 -8.99 -11.89
C VAL A 203 24.81 -9.33 -10.51
N GLU A 204 23.97 -10.38 -10.40
CA GLU A 204 23.12 -10.74 -9.24
C GLU A 204 23.77 -10.46 -7.86
N PRO A 205 23.01 -9.90 -6.88
CA PRO A 205 23.56 -9.39 -5.61
C PRO A 205 24.27 -10.49 -4.84
N SER A 206 23.75 -11.70 -4.98
CA SER A 206 24.26 -12.93 -4.37
C SER A 206 25.71 -13.25 -4.74
N LYS A 207 26.29 -12.58 -5.75
CA LYS A 207 27.65 -12.86 -6.26
C LYS A 207 28.67 -11.76 -5.95
N ASP A 208 28.26 -10.60 -5.42
CA ASP A 208 29.16 -9.49 -5.08
C ASP A 208 29.03 -9.07 -3.61
N ARG A 209 29.81 -9.72 -2.76
CA ARG A 209 29.82 -9.49 -1.31
C ARG A 209 30.14 -8.04 -0.93
N ASN A 210 31.06 -7.38 -1.65
CA ASN A 210 31.43 -6.00 -1.35
C ASN A 210 30.25 -5.05 -1.59
N ARG A 211 29.47 -5.30 -2.63
CA ARG A 211 28.27 -4.52 -2.92
C ARG A 211 27.16 -4.76 -1.90
N LEU A 212 26.94 -6.01 -1.48
CA LEU A 212 25.99 -6.32 -0.41
C LEU A 212 26.33 -5.57 0.88
N GLU A 213 27.61 -5.57 1.27
CA GLU A 213 28.10 -4.82 2.43
C GLU A 213 27.92 -3.30 2.25
N LYS A 214 28.11 -2.76 1.04
CA LYS A 214 27.86 -1.33 0.74
C LYS A 214 26.39 -0.98 0.91
N ILE A 215 25.45 -1.78 0.38
CA ILE A 215 24.01 -1.55 0.53
C ILE A 215 23.60 -1.66 1.99
N ALA A 216 24.08 -2.68 2.71
CA ALA A 216 23.81 -2.84 4.14
C ALA A 216 24.29 -1.63 4.96
N LYS A 217 25.50 -1.13 4.69
CA LYS A 217 26.01 0.10 5.32
C LYS A 217 25.17 1.33 5.02
N GLN A 218 24.69 1.48 3.77
CA GLN A 218 23.78 2.58 3.41
C GLN A 218 22.46 2.48 4.18
N ILE A 219 21.87 1.28 4.26
CA ILE A 219 20.66 1.02 5.06
C ILE A 219 20.89 1.44 6.51
N THR A 220 21.94 0.93 7.17
CA THR A 220 22.24 1.27 8.56
C THR A 220 22.46 2.78 8.75
N SER A 221 23.17 3.44 7.82
CA SER A 221 23.37 4.90 7.87
C SER A 221 22.05 5.67 7.75
N LEU A 222 21.14 5.24 6.87
CA LEU A 222 19.81 5.84 6.73
C LEU A 222 18.96 5.61 7.98
N GLU A 223 18.97 4.40 8.54
CA GLU A 223 18.24 4.10 9.78
C GLU A 223 18.70 4.98 10.95
N LEU A 224 20.02 5.13 11.12
CA LEU A 224 20.59 6.02 12.13
C LEU A 224 20.15 7.48 11.91
N THR A 225 20.20 7.95 10.66
CA THR A 225 19.80 9.31 10.28
C THR A 225 18.31 9.55 10.54
N LEU A 226 17.43 8.63 10.13
CA LEU A 226 15.99 8.73 10.38
C LEU A 226 15.67 8.64 11.88
N GLY A 227 16.45 7.83 12.62
CA GLY A 227 16.34 7.71 14.07
C GLY A 227 16.65 9.00 14.82
N THR A 228 17.48 9.89 14.25
CA THR A 228 17.86 11.17 14.86
C THR A 228 17.00 12.34 14.41
N PHE A 229 16.13 12.17 13.41
CA PHE A 229 15.24 13.25 12.95
C PHE A 229 14.36 13.77 14.08
N SER A 230 14.37 15.09 14.25
CA SER A 230 13.37 15.85 14.98
C SER A 230 11.97 15.67 14.37
N LYS A 231 10.95 16.14 15.10
CA LYS A 231 9.56 16.10 14.62
C LYS A 231 9.41 16.87 13.30
N GLU A 232 10.01 18.05 13.23
CA GLU A 232 9.96 18.96 12.08
C GLU A 232 10.65 18.34 10.86
N GLU A 233 11.79 17.66 11.06
CA GLU A 233 12.49 16.95 9.99
C GLU A 233 11.71 15.74 9.45
N LYS A 234 11.05 14.96 10.33
CA LYS A 234 10.16 13.87 9.90
C LYS A 234 8.99 14.39 9.06
N LEU A 235 8.40 15.50 9.50
CA LEU A 235 7.32 16.16 8.78
C LEU A 235 7.77 16.65 7.41
N ALA A 236 8.90 17.36 7.35
CA ALA A 236 9.45 17.87 6.10
C ALA A 236 9.78 16.73 5.12
N PHE A 237 10.36 15.64 5.63
CA PHE A 237 10.67 14.46 4.84
C PHE A 237 9.41 13.85 4.22
N VAL A 238 8.37 13.57 5.02
CA VAL A 238 7.12 12.98 4.52
C VAL A 238 6.36 13.94 3.61
N ALA A 239 6.37 15.24 3.90
CA ALA A 239 5.71 16.25 3.07
C ALA A 239 6.24 16.26 1.63
N GLU A 240 7.54 16.02 1.43
CA GLU A 240 8.09 15.93 0.08
C GLU A 240 7.56 14.71 -0.68
N TRP A 241 7.43 13.57 -0.01
CA TRP A 241 6.84 12.38 -0.61
C TRP A 241 5.35 12.53 -0.91
N ILE A 242 4.63 13.26 -0.05
CA ILE A 242 3.22 13.65 -0.28
C ILE A 242 3.11 14.50 -1.54
N ARG A 243 4.00 15.49 -1.74
CA ARG A 243 4.03 16.30 -2.97
C ARG A 243 4.31 15.44 -4.21
N VAL A 244 5.26 14.51 -4.12
CA VAL A 244 5.56 13.58 -5.21
C VAL A 244 4.33 12.77 -5.59
N ARG A 245 3.62 12.20 -4.61
CA ARG A 245 2.35 11.51 -4.82
C ARG A 245 1.32 12.42 -5.49
N ASP A 246 1.10 13.61 -4.97
CA ASP A 246 0.07 14.53 -5.46
C ASP A 246 0.34 14.94 -6.92
N ARG A 247 1.61 15.10 -7.31
CA ARG A 247 2.03 15.30 -8.71
C ARG A 247 1.72 14.09 -9.60
N ILE A 248 1.97 12.87 -9.12
CA ILE A 248 1.62 11.65 -9.86
C ILE A 248 0.09 11.59 -10.07
N LEU A 249 -0.69 11.92 -9.04
CA LEU A 249 -2.15 11.90 -9.09
C LEU A 249 -2.73 13.00 -9.99
N SER A 250 -2.13 14.19 -10.02
CA SER A 250 -2.58 15.28 -10.89
C SER A 250 -2.25 15.04 -12.37
N GLY A 251 -1.44 14.03 -12.68
CA GLY A 251 -0.96 13.78 -14.03
C GLY A 251 -0.03 14.88 -14.54
N GLU A 252 0.45 15.77 -13.65
CA GLU A 252 1.55 16.66 -13.97
C GLU A 252 2.71 15.80 -14.44
N LYS A 253 3.18 16.06 -15.67
CA LYS A 253 4.39 15.42 -16.15
C LYS A 253 5.46 15.64 -15.09
N VAL A 254 5.95 14.56 -14.50
CA VAL A 254 7.26 14.54 -13.86
C VAL A 254 8.24 14.74 -15.01
N SER A 255 8.42 16.01 -15.40
CA SER A 255 9.34 16.40 -16.45
C SER A 255 10.69 15.83 -16.05
N ASP A 256 11.16 14.90 -16.88
CA ASP A 256 12.43 14.16 -16.83
C ASP A 256 12.37 12.69 -16.37
N ALA A 257 11.20 12.03 -16.34
CA ALA A 257 11.16 10.57 -16.38
C ALA A 257 11.21 10.08 -17.86
N PRO A 258 12.27 9.38 -18.32
CA PRO A 258 12.29 8.82 -19.67
C PRO A 258 11.15 7.82 -19.80
N ALA A 259 10.41 7.93 -20.90
CA ALA A 259 9.26 7.11 -21.22
C ALA A 259 9.58 5.61 -21.01
N LEU A 260 8.98 5.00 -19.99
CA LEU A 260 8.89 3.55 -19.93
C LEU A 260 7.86 3.12 -20.97
N VAL A 261 8.40 2.47 -22.00
CA VAL A 261 7.77 1.96 -23.21
C VAL A 261 6.54 1.10 -22.89
N GLN A 262 5.55 1.22 -23.78
CA GLN A 262 4.29 0.45 -23.84
C GLN A 262 4.51 -1.06 -23.88
#